data_AF-A0A6B3FI45-F1
#
_entry.id   AF-A0A6B3FI45-F1
#
_cell.length_a   1.000
_cell.length_b   1.000
_cell.length_c   1.000
_cell.angle_alpha   90.00
_cell.angle_beta   90.00
_cell.angle_gamma   90.00
#
_symmetry.space_group_name_H-M   'P 1'
#
loop_
_entity.id
_entity.type
_entity.pdbx_description
1 polymer ?
#
loop_
_entity_poly.entity_id
_entity_poly.type
_entity_poly.pdbx_seq_one_letter_code
_entity_poly.pdbx_strand_id
1 'polypeptide(L)' 'MAEMEMTVGELIEQLEQMDPEATVRLATQPQYPFEYSISRVAEAEDGICWIGQGEQLGYLGEEARDALEWHR' A
#
# COMPACT_ATOMS: atom_id res chain seq x y z
N MET A 1 -21.88 7.16 -2.18
CA MET A 1 -21.45 6.27 -1.08
C MET A 1 -20.21 6.94 -0.51
N ALA A 2 -20.14 7.23 0.79
CA ALA A 2 -18.85 7.62 1.34
C ALA A 2 -17.94 6.39 1.20
N GLU A 3 -16.88 6.49 0.39
CA GLU A 3 -15.76 5.57 0.51
C GLU A 3 -15.32 5.63 1.98
N MET A 4 -15.42 4.51 2.69
CA MET A 4 -14.87 4.44 4.03
C MET A 4 -13.36 4.44 3.88
N GLU A 5 -12.71 5.52 4.31
CA GLU A 5 -11.25 5.59 4.37
C GLU A 5 -10.75 4.55 5.36
N MET A 6 -9.69 3.82 4.98
CA MET A 6 -9.03 2.86 5.86
C MET A 6 -8.40 3.59 7.05
N THR A 7 -8.71 3.16 8.26
CA THR A 7 -8.07 3.66 9.48
C THR A 7 -6.72 2.98 9.72
N VAL A 8 -5.89 3.58 10.59
CA VAL A 8 -4.63 2.97 11.02
C VAL A 8 -4.85 1.61 11.70
N GLY A 9 -5.93 1.47 12.48
CA GLY A 9 -6.26 0.21 13.16
C GLY A 9 -6.57 -0.91 12.18
N GLU A 10 -7.42 -0.64 11.19
CA GLU A 10 -7.78 -1.62 10.16
C GLU A 10 -6.57 -2.01 9.29
N LEU A 11 -5.67 -1.06 8.99
CA LEU A 11 -4.42 -1.35 8.31
C LEU A 11 -3.54 -2.29 9.13
N ILE A 12 -3.40 -2.04 10.44
CA ILE A 12 -2.63 -2.91 11.34
C ILE A 12 -3.22 -4.32 11.37
N GLU A 13 -4.53 -4.47 11.54
CA GLU A 13 -5.20 -5.78 11.58
C GLU A 13 -4.98 -6.61 10.30
N GLN A 14 -4.85 -5.96 9.14
CA GLN A 14 -4.51 -6.64 7.90
C GLN A 14 -3.04 -7.03 7.82
N LEU A 15 -2.13 -6.13 8.22
CA LEU A 15 -0.68 -6.41 8.21
C LEU A 15 -0.28 -7.49 9.23
N GLU A 16 -0.96 -7.58 10.36
CA GLU A 16 -0.74 -8.63 11.38
C GLU A 16 -1.02 -10.05 10.88
N GLN A 17 -1.76 -10.22 9.77
CA GLN A 17 -2.01 -11.51 9.15
C GLN A 17 -0.89 -11.95 8.19
N MET A 18 0.07 -11.06 7.88
CA MET A 18 1.17 -11.30 6.96
C MET A 18 2.43 -11.80 7.71
N ASP A 19 3.41 -12.29 6.96
CA ASP A 19 4.73 -12.60 7.51
C ASP A 19 5.39 -11.30 8.04
N PRO A 20 5.75 -11.21 9.34
CA PRO A 20 6.35 -10.02 9.92
C PRO A 20 7.74 -9.66 9.35
N GLU A 21 8.40 -10.60 8.66
CA GLU A 21 9.68 -10.33 7.97
C GLU A 21 9.50 -9.95 6.49
N ALA A 22 8.26 -9.94 5.97
CA ALA A 22 7.99 -9.54 4.60
C ALA A 22 8.29 -8.05 4.37
N THR A 23 8.87 -7.76 3.20
CA THR A 23 9.10 -6.36 2.78
C THR A 23 7.80 -5.73 2.30
N VAL A 24 7.46 -4.56 2.84
CA VAL A 24 6.29 -3.79 2.40
C VAL A 24 6.64 -2.89 1.21
N ARG A 25 5.81 -2.94 0.16
CA ARG A 25 5.91 -2.08 -1.04
C ARG A 25 4.56 -1.41 -1.32
N LEU A 26 4.61 -0.22 -1.90
CA LEU A 26 3.41 0.46 -2.39
C LEU A 26 3.22 0.09 -3.86
N ALA A 27 2.06 -0.47 -4.19
CA ALA A 27 1.62 -0.69 -5.54
C ALA A 27 0.71 0.46 -6.00
N THR A 28 0.89 0.97 -7.21
CA THR A 28 -0.09 1.88 -7.84
C THR A 28 -0.39 1.45 -9.27
N GLN A 29 -1.62 1.70 -9.74
CA GLN A 29 -2.03 1.38 -11.11
C GLN A 29 -2.69 2.59 -11.78
N PRO A 30 -1.90 3.60 -12.20
CA PRO A 30 -2.41 4.66 -13.07
C PRO A 30 -2.69 4.11 -14.48
N GLN A 31 -1.69 4.11 -15.37
CA GLN A 31 -1.79 3.51 -16.72
C GLN A 31 -1.18 2.10 -16.77
N TYR A 32 -0.14 1.87 -15.97
CA TYR A 32 0.54 0.59 -15.82
C TYR A 32 0.76 0.32 -14.33
N PRO A 33 0.77 -0.95 -13.91
CA PRO A 33 0.98 -1.30 -12.51
C PRO A 33 2.48 -1.18 -12.17
N PHE A 34 2.78 -0.35 -11.17
CA PHE A 34 4.14 -0.09 -10.69
C PHE A 34 4.27 -0.39 -9.20
N GLU A 35 5.49 -0.73 -8.79
CA GLU A 35 5.87 -0.89 -7.39
C GLU A 35 6.86 0.18 -6.95
N TYR A 36 6.70 0.61 -5.70
CA TYR A 36 7.49 1.64 -5.05
C TYR A 36 7.92 1.16 -3.66
N SER A 37 9.08 1.61 -3.20
CA SER A 37 9.41 1.52 -1.77
C SER A 37 8.53 2.47 -0.95
N ILE A 38 8.46 2.26 0.36
CA ILE A 38 7.87 3.20 1.31
C ILE A 38 8.99 4.00 1.95
N SER A 39 8.85 5.32 2.04
CA SER A 39 9.87 6.22 2.62
C SER A 39 9.64 6.49 4.09
N ARG A 40 8.50 7.11 4.44
CA ARG A 40 8.17 7.49 5.82
C ARG A 40 6.67 7.36 6.08
N VAL A 41 6.33 6.92 7.29
CA VAL A 41 4.97 6.99 7.83
C VAL A 41 4.89 8.18 8.80
N ALA A 42 3.87 9.02 8.68
CA ALA A 42 3.70 10.20 9.50
C ALA A 42 2.22 10.47 9.78
N GLU A 43 1.90 10.86 11.01
CA GLU A 43 0.56 11.36 11.38
C GLU A 43 0.59 12.89 11.38
N ALA A 44 -0.40 13.52 10.76
CA ALA A 44 -0.58 14.98 10.76
C ALA A 44 -1.52 15.44 11.89
N GLU A 45 -1.56 16.75 12.15
CA GLU A 45 -2.38 17.33 13.24
C GLU A 45 -3.89 17.11 13.06
N ASP A 46 -4.33 16.78 11.85
CA ASP A 46 -5.71 16.42 11.51
C ASP A 46 -6.05 14.95 11.83
N GLY A 47 -5.08 14.16 12.33
CA GLY A 47 -5.24 12.74 12.65
C GLY A 47 -5.15 11.80 11.45
N ILE A 48 -4.75 12.29 10.27
CA ILE A 48 -4.56 11.46 9.09
C ILE A 48 -3.14 10.87 9.09
N CYS A 49 -3.06 9.55 8.87
CA CYS A 49 -1.79 8.84 8.69
C CYS A 49 -1.40 8.81 7.21
N TRP A 50 -0.21 9.32 6.91
CA TRP A 50 0.36 9.42 5.58
C TRP A 50 1.47 8.40 5.41
N ILE A 51 1.42 7.65 4.31
CA ILE A 51 2.50 6.76 3.87
C ILE A 51 3.17 7.41 2.67
N GLY A 52 4.38 7.93 2.89
CA GLY A 52 5.18 8.55 1.85
C GLY A 52 5.67 7.51 0.84
N GLN A 53 5.40 7.74 -0.44
CA GLN A 53 6.02 6.99 -1.53
C GLN A 53 7.54 7.21 -1.50
N GLY A 54 8.29 6.14 -1.71
CA GLY A 54 9.74 6.15 -1.92
C GLY A 54 10.09 6.13 -3.41
N GLU A 55 11.11 5.34 -3.74
CA GLU A 55 11.62 5.19 -5.10
C GLU A 55 10.76 4.22 -5.90
N GLN A 56 10.63 4.47 -7.21
CA GLN A 56 10.05 3.50 -8.13
C GLN A 56 11.02 2.35 -8.35
N LEU A 57 10.58 1.12 -8.09
CA LEU A 57 11.42 -0.07 -8.18
C LEU A 57 11.25 -0.78 -9.53
N GLY A 58 10.07 -0.67 -10.14
CA GLY A 58 9.78 -1.27 -11.44
C GLY A 58 8.30 -1.50 -11.68
N TYR A 59 8.00 -2.39 -12.62
CA TYR A 59 6.64 -2.89 -12.84
C TYR A 59 6.24 -3.84 -11.72
N LEU A 60 4.97 -3.80 -11.32
CA LEU A 60 4.44 -4.74 -10.35
C LEU A 60 4.40 -6.15 -10.96
N GLY A 61 4.92 -7.13 -10.23
CA GLY A 61 4.90 -8.54 -10.63
C GLY A 61 3.47 -9.10 -10.75
N GLU A 62 3.32 -10.16 -11.56
CA GLU A 62 2.02 -10.79 -11.83
C GLU A 62 1.34 -11.28 -10.55
N GLU A 63 2.04 -12.03 -9.70
CA GLU A 63 1.48 -12.53 -8.43
C GLU A 63 0.91 -11.41 -7.52
N ALA A 64 1.59 -10.27 -7.46
CA ALA A 64 1.14 -9.12 -6.66
C ALA A 64 -0.05 -8.40 -7.31
N ARG A 65 -0.09 -8.31 -8.65
CA ARG A 65 -1.26 -7.79 -9.37
C ARG A 65 -2.47 -8.68 -9.13
N ASP A 66 -2.27 -9.99 -9.10
CA ASP A 66 -3.32 -10.96 -8.90
C ASP A 66 -3.89 -10.91 -7.50
N ALA A 67 -3.02 -10.84 -6.49
CA ALA A 67 -3.41 -10.69 -5.09
C ALA A 67 -4.17 -9.39 -4.82
N LEU A 68 -3.86 -8.33 -5.57
CA LEU A 68 -4.58 -7.04 -5.52
C LEU A 68 -5.84 -7.01 -6.38
N GLU A 69 -6.18 -8.12 -7.04
CA GLU A 69 -7.32 -8.24 -7.95
C GLU A 69 -7.29 -7.21 -9.10
N TRP A 70 -6.09 -6.82 -9.55
CA TRP A 70 -5.87 -5.87 -10.66
C TRP A 70 -5.98 -6.55 -12.04
N HIS A 71 -6.97 -7.43 -12.11
CA HIS A 71 -7.40 -8.19 -13.27
C HIS A 71 -8.58 -7.46 -13.89
N ARG A 72 -8.28 -6.63 -14.88
CA ARG A 72 -9.22 -6.01 -15.83
C ARG A 72 -10.72 -6.19 -15.60
#